data_AF-A0ABD5DJE1-F1
#
_entry.id   AF-A0ABD5DJE1-F1
#
_cell.length_a   1.000
_cell.length_b   1.000
_cell.length_c   1.000
_cell.angle_alpha   90.00
_cell.angle_beta   90.00
_cell.angle_gamma   90.00
#
_symmetry.space_group_name_H-M   'P 1'
#
loop_
_entity.id
_entity.type
_entity.pdbx_description
1 polymer ?
#
loop_
_entity_poly.entity_id
_entity_poly.type
_entity_poly.pdbx_seq_one_letter_code
_entity_poly.pdbx_strand_id
1 'polypeptide(L)' 'AVLARMDAIPEEQRLESGVSAGAVMDLIEQVKEAVPAVMVPADLLETLLTTAEQALWHREWTARDCNHPVPESVTRRLA' A
#
# COMPACT_ATOMS: atom_id res chain seq x y z
N ALA A 1 -10.76 -7.43 -5.45
CA ALA A 1 -11.76 -6.39 -5.76
C ALA A 1 -11.49 -5.72 -7.11
N VAL A 2 -10.33 -5.09 -7.33
CA VAL A 2 -9.99 -4.44 -8.61
C VAL A 2 -10.06 -5.41 -9.79
N LEU A 3 -9.40 -6.57 -9.72
CA LEU A 3 -9.43 -7.60 -10.79
C LEU A 3 -10.86 -8.07 -11.10
N ALA A 4 -11.69 -8.29 -10.08
CA ALA A 4 -13.09 -8.66 -10.26
C ALA A 4 -13.92 -7.57 -10.96
N ARG A 5 -13.58 -6.28 -10.76
CA ARG A 5 -14.22 -5.17 -11.48
C ARG A 5 -13.68 -5.00 -12.89
N MET A 6 -12.42 -5.36 -13.14
CA MET A 6 -11.85 -5.42 -14.50
C MET A 6 -12.51 -6.52 -15.35
N ASP A 7 -12.92 -7.63 -14.72
CA ASP A 7 -13.66 -8.70 -15.39
C ASP A 7 -15.11 -8.33 -15.74
N ALA A 8 -15.68 -7.35 -15.02
CA ALA A 8 -17.03 -6.84 -15.27
C ALA A 8 -17.08 -5.70 -16.31
N ILE A 9 -15.94 -5.30 -16.89
CA ILE A 9 -15.90 -4.27 -17.94
C ILE A 9 -16.51 -4.86 -19.23
N PRO A 10 -17.48 -4.18 -19.86
CA PRO A 10 -18.09 -4.63 -21.11
C PRO A 10 -17.05 -4.81 -22.21
N GLU A 11 -17.22 -5.81 -23.08
CA GLU A 11 -16.27 -6.08 -24.18
C GLU A 11 -16.15 -4.88 -25.12
N GLU A 12 -17.20 -4.07 -25.28
CA GLU A 12 -17.18 -2.87 -26.11
C GLU A 12 -16.24 -1.77 -25.58
N GLN A 13 -15.89 -1.83 -24.29
CA GLN A 13 -14.96 -0.91 -23.63
C GLN A 13 -13.55 -1.50 -23.47
N ARG A 14 -13.38 -2.80 -23.78
CA ARG A 14 -12.08 -3.47 -23.81
C ARG A 14 -11.46 -3.19 -25.19
N LEU A 15 -10.47 -2.30 -25.23
CA LEU A 15 -9.72 -2.02 -26.46
C LEU A 15 -9.08 -3.33 -26.95
N GLU A 16 -8.75 -3.42 -28.25
CA GLU A 16 -8.05 -4.59 -28.81
C GLU A 16 -6.72 -4.91 -28.10
N SER A 17 -6.13 -3.93 -27.39
CA SER A 17 -4.93 -4.09 -26.55
C SER A 17 -5.22 -4.35 -25.06
N GLY A 18 -6.48 -4.50 -24.65
CA GLY A 18 -6.92 -4.62 -23.25
C GLY A 18 -7.52 -3.34 -22.65
N VAL A 19 -7.52 -3.25 -21.32
CA VAL A 19 -8.05 -2.09 -20.58
C VAL A 19 -6.98 -1.01 -20.49
N SER A 20 -7.34 0.27 -20.71
CA SER A 20 -6.38 1.37 -20.62
C SER A 20 -5.85 1.55 -19.19
N ALA A 21 -4.59 1.99 -19.04
CA ALA A 21 -4.00 2.25 -17.73
C ALA A 21 -4.78 3.30 -16.92
N GLY A 22 -5.35 4.31 -17.59
CA GLY A 22 -6.22 5.31 -16.95
C GLY A 22 -7.47 4.68 -16.35
N ALA A 23 -8.17 3.82 -17.11
CA ALA A 23 -9.35 3.12 -16.61
C ALA A 23 -9.04 2.17 -15.43
N VAL A 24 -7.85 1.56 -15.42
CA VAL A 24 -7.39 0.76 -14.28
C VAL A 24 -7.15 1.64 -13.05
N MET A 25 -6.53 2.82 -13.21
CA MET A 25 -6.30 3.75 -12.10
C MET A 25 -7.63 4.26 -11.51
N ASP A 26 -8.60 4.59 -12.36
CA ASP A 26 -9.94 4.99 -11.92
C ASP A 26 -10.64 3.88 -11.14
N LEU A 27 -10.50 2.62 -11.59
CA LEU A 27 -11.02 1.46 -10.87
C LEU A 27 -10.33 1.22 -9.54
N ILE A 28 -9.01 1.42 -9.45
CA ILE A 28 -8.26 1.33 -8.20
C ILE A 28 -8.79 2.38 -7.21
N GLU A 29 -8.98 3.62 -7.66
CA GLU A 29 -9.48 4.69 -6.80
C GLU A 29 -10.91 4.39 -6.32
N GLN A 30 -11.79 3.96 -7.22
CA GLN A 30 -13.14 3.55 -6.86
C GLN A 30 -13.16 2.39 -5.86
N VAL A 31 -12.27 1.40 -6.01
CA VAL A 31 -12.16 0.31 -5.03
C VAL A 31 -11.60 0.84 -3.71
N LYS A 32 -10.63 1.76 -3.73
CA LYS A 32 -10.06 2.37 -2.53
C LYS A 32 -11.13 3.12 -1.73
N GLU A 33 -11.98 3.89 -2.41
CA GLU A 33 -13.10 4.62 -1.81
C GLU A 33 -14.21 3.67 -1.31
N ALA A 34 -14.46 2.57 -2.02
CA ALA A 34 -15.50 1.60 -1.66
C ALA A 34 -15.04 0.60 -0.57
N VAL A 35 -13.73 0.43 -0.37
CA VAL A 35 -13.20 -0.40 0.71
C VAL A 35 -13.43 0.35 2.02
N PRO A 36 -14.17 -0.24 2.99
CA PRO A 36 -14.38 0.39 4.28
C PRO A 36 -13.03 0.74 4.91
N ALA A 37 -12.84 2.00 5.25
CA ALA A 37 -11.70 2.41 6.04
C ALA A 37 -11.69 1.58 7.33
N VAL A 38 -10.56 0.93 7.61
CA VAL A 38 -10.39 0.21 8.87
C VAL A 38 -10.33 1.25 9.97
N MET A 39 -11.40 1.35 10.75
CA MET A 39 -11.45 2.27 11.88
C MET A 39 -10.61 1.70 13.02
N VAL A 40 -9.51 2.37 13.31
CA VAL A 40 -8.59 2.00 14.37
C VAL A 40 -8.85 2.90 15.57
N PRO A 41 -9.19 2.34 16.75
CA PRO A 41 -9.25 3.11 17.99
C PRO A 41 -7.94 3.86 18.25
N ALA A 42 -8.01 5.09 18.75
CA ALA A 42 -6.82 5.95 18.89
C ALA A 42 -5.76 5.36 19.83
N ASP A 43 -6.17 4.65 20.87
CA ASP A 43 -5.33 3.90 21.81
C ASP A 43 -4.62 2.71 21.13
N LEU A 44 -5.27 2.09 20.15
CA LEU A 44 -4.66 1.02 19.36
C LEU A 44 -3.72 1.56 18.28
N LEU A 45 -3.96 2.76 17.76
CA LEU A 45 -3.15 3.35 16.70
C LEU A 45 -1.68 3.53 17.12
N GLU A 46 -1.43 4.04 18.32
CA GLU A 46 -0.06 4.21 18.85
C GLU A 46 0.66 2.87 18.98
N THR A 47 -0.05 1.84 19.46
CA THR A 47 0.47 0.48 19.57
C THR A 47 0.81 -0.11 18.20
N LEU A 48 -0.06 0.10 17.20
CA LEU A 48 0.16 -0.38 15.83
C LEU A 48 1.32 0.34 15.15
N LEU A 49 1.41 1.66 15.31
CA LEU A 49 2.52 2.45 14.76
C LEU A 49 3.86 1.98 15.35
N THR A 50 3.92 1.88 16.68
CA THR A 50 5.11 1.39 17.38
C THR A 50 5.49 0.00 16.86
N THR A 51 4.54 -0.94 16.84
CA THR A 51 4.78 -2.33 16.41
C THR A 51 5.24 -2.42 14.95
N ALA A 52 4.66 -1.59 14.06
CA ALA A 52 5.07 -1.53 12.67
C ALA A 52 6.51 -1.01 12.52
N GLU A 53 6.90 0.01 13.28
CA GLU A 53 8.28 0.50 13.33
C GLU A 53 9.25 -0.56 13.89
N GLN A 54 8.87 -1.25 14.97
CA GLN A 54 9.66 -2.36 15.53
C GLN A 54 9.92 -3.44 14.48
N ALA A 55 8.89 -3.81 13.70
CA ALA A 55 8.99 -4.86 12.69
C ALA A 55 10.01 -4.52 11.60
N LEU A 56 10.28 -3.23 11.36
CA LEU A 56 11.26 -2.77 10.37
C LEU A 56 12.68 -2.68 10.93
N TRP A 57 12.89 -2.73 12.25
CA TRP A 57 14.21 -2.56 12.88
C TRP A 57 15.25 -3.56 12.42
N HIS A 58 14.87 -4.81 12.17
CA HIS A 58 15.82 -5.80 11.66
C HIS A 58 16.49 -5.34 10.36
N ARG A 59 15.75 -4.68 9.46
CA ARG A 59 16.27 -4.17 8.19
C ARG A 59 17.17 -2.97 8.39
N GLU A 60 16.74 -2.05 9.27
CA GLU A 60 17.50 -0.86 9.62
C GLU A 60 18.85 -1.23 10.26
N TRP A 61 18.84 -2.16 11.22
CA TRP A 61 20.05 -2.65 11.88
C TRP A 61 20.95 -3.44 10.93
N THR A 62 20.40 -4.32 10.11
CA THR A 62 21.19 -5.06 9.10
C THR A 62 21.90 -4.10 8.13
N ALA A 63 21.20 -3.05 7.68
CA ALA A 63 21.82 -2.06 6.81
C ALA A 63 22.98 -1.34 7.52
N ARG A 64 22.82 -0.95 8.79
CA ARG A 64 23.88 -0.32 9.58
C ARG A 64 25.06 -1.25 9.86
N ASP A 65 24.79 -2.49 10.28
CA ASP A 65 25.82 -3.49 10.56
C ASP A 65 26.64 -3.85 9.32
N CYS A 66 26.01 -3.84 8.14
CA CYS A 66 26.67 -4.08 6.86
C CYS A 66 27.26 -2.80 6.22
N ASN A 67 27.24 -1.64 6.89
CA ASN A 67 27.67 -0.35 6.32
C ASN A 67 26.98 0.03 5.00
N HIS A 68 25.74 -0.40 4.81
CA HIS A 68 24.89 -0.02 3.69
C HIS A 68 24.06 1.23 4.01
N PRO A 69 23.68 2.03 2.99
CA PRO A 69 22.75 3.13 3.20
C PRO A 69 21.41 2.60 3.71
N VAL A 70 20.90 3.22 4.78
CA VAL A 70 19.58 2.87 5.34
C VAL A 70 18.49 3.46 4.44
N PRO A 71 17.56 2.64 3.92
CA PRO A 71 16.45 3.16 3.12
C PRO A 71 15.54 4.11 3.93
N GLU A 72 15.05 5.18 3.29
CA GLU A 72 14.12 6.13 3.94
C GLU A 72 12.84 5.45 4.45
N SER A 73 12.41 4.36 3.82
CA SER A 73 11.23 3.58 4.20
C SER A 73 11.38 2.83 5.53
N VAL A 74 12.62 2.66 6.03
CA VAL A 74 12.93 1.99 7.30
C VAL A 74 13.74 2.85 8.25
N THR A 75 14.08 4.07 7.83
CA THR A 75 14.76 5.04 8.68
C THR A 75 13.77 5.51 9.75
N ARG A 76 14.11 5.31 11.03
CA ARG A 76 13.31 5.88 12.11
C ARG A 76 13.19 7.39 11.90
N ARG A 77 11.96 7.90 11.98
CA ARG A 77 11.68 9.35 11.91
C ARG A 77 11.78 10.05 13.26
N LEU A 78 12.23 9.36 14.30
CA LEU A 78 12.15 9.84 15.67
C LEU A 78 13.27 10.86 16.00
N ALA A 79 12.79 12.00 16.48
CA ALA A 79 13.42 12.81 17.53
C ALA A 79 13.55 12.00 18.84
#